data_AF-A0A413FW15-F1
#
_entry.id   AF-A0A413FW15-F1
#
_cell.length_a   1.000
_cell.length_b   1.000
_cell.length_c   1.000
_cell.angle_alpha   90.00
_cell.angle_beta   90.00
_cell.angle_gamma   90.00
#
_symmetry.space_group_name_H-M   'P 1'
#
loop_
_entity.id
_entity.type
_entity.pdbx_description
1 polymer ?
#
loop_
_entity_poly.entity_id
_entity_poly.type
_entity_poly.pdbx_seq_one_letter_code
_entity_poly.pdbx_strand_id
1 'polypeptide(L)'
;MATATVQLNTRIDPMLKAGGDAVLTRNGLGSSDAIRALWTYLVEHQTLPGFMVEDRCEAPRAESLAEQGCGLAFFSLGLSAADFAPAESSADNWGAVRDDMYDAMIAGIEANCR
;
A
#
# COMPACT_ATOMS: atom_id res chain seq x y z
N MET A 1 13.56 -21.21 -32.14
CA MET A 1 14.12 -19.97 -31.56
C MET A 1 14.94 -20.36 -30.34
N ALA A 2 16.24 -20.07 -30.32
CA ALA A 2 17.04 -20.29 -29.12
C ALA A 2 16.53 -19.32 -28.04
N THR A 3 16.06 -19.85 -26.92
CA THR A 3 15.66 -19.04 -25.77
C THR A 3 16.91 -18.38 -25.20
N ALA A 4 17.03 -17.07 -25.35
CA ALA A 4 18.11 -16.31 -24.74
C ALA A 4 18.05 -16.48 -23.22
N THR A 5 19.10 -17.03 -22.62
CA THR A 5 19.23 -17.14 -21.17
C THR A 5 19.99 -15.93 -20.64
N VAL A 6 19.46 -15.29 -19.60
CA VAL A 6 20.13 -14.20 -18.88
C VAL A 6 20.57 -14.68 -17.50
N GLN A 7 21.65 -14.09 -16.98
CA GLN A 7 22.18 -14.42 -15.66
C GLN A 7 21.64 -13.44 -14.60
N LEU A 8 21.23 -13.98 -13.44
CA LEU A 8 20.90 -13.20 -12.26
C LEU A 8 22.09 -13.21 -11.30
N ASN A 9 22.63 -12.02 -11.01
CA ASN A 9 23.78 -11.84 -10.13
C ASN A 9 23.40 -10.99 -8.93
N THR A 10 23.71 -11.45 -7.72
CA THR A 10 23.46 -10.70 -6.49
C THR A 10 24.55 -11.03 -5.48
N ARG A 11 25.05 -10.01 -4.77
CA ARG A 11 26.01 -10.20 -3.67
C ARG A 11 25.23 -10.64 -2.43
N ILE A 12 25.72 -11.69 -1.76
CA ILE A 12 25.10 -12.27 -0.57
C ILE A 12 26.19 -12.57 0.46
N ASP A 13 25.84 -12.44 1.74
CA ASP A 13 26.71 -12.87 2.82
C ASP A 13 27.05 -14.37 2.69
N PRO A 14 28.33 -14.77 2.78
CA PRO A 14 28.73 -16.16 2.60
C PRO A 14 28.10 -17.14 3.59
N MET A 15 27.91 -16.73 4.85
CA MET A 15 27.31 -17.59 5.87
C MET A 15 25.80 -17.75 5.62
N LEU A 16 25.13 -16.66 5.23
CA LEU A 16 23.72 -16.71 4.84
C LEU A 16 23.51 -17.62 3.62
N LYS A 17 24.38 -17.55 2.61
CA LYS A 17 24.34 -18.43 1.44
C LYS A 17 24.50 -19.89 1.83
N ALA A 18 25.51 -20.21 2.65
CA ALA A 18 25.77 -21.57 3.09
C ALA A 18 24.61 -22.15 3.91
N GLY A 19 24.05 -21.37 4.83
CA GLY A 19 22.88 -21.76 5.62
C GLY A 19 21.66 -22.02 4.75
N GLY A 20 21.36 -21.11 3.80
CA GLY A 20 20.27 -21.29 2.84
C GLY A 20 20.45 -22.53 1.97
N ASP A 21 21.65 -22.75 1.43
CA ASP A 21 21.94 -23.93 0.60
C ASP A 21 21.77 -25.25 1.35
N ALA A 22 22.16 -25.30 2.62
CA ALA A 22 21.98 -26.49 3.44
C ALA A 22 20.49 -26.83 3.61
N VAL A 23 19.65 -25.80 3.84
CA VAL A 23 18.19 -25.97 3.96
C VAL A 23 17.58 -26.41 2.61
N LEU A 24 17.95 -25.76 1.51
CA LEU A 24 17.44 -26.11 0.18
C LEU A 24 17.83 -27.55 -0.21
N THR A 25 19.10 -27.92 -0.01
CA THR A 25 19.62 -29.26 -0.30
C THR A 25 18.88 -30.32 0.50
N ARG A 26 18.60 -30.07 1.79
CA ARG A 26 17.81 -30.97 2.63
C ARG A 26 16.39 -31.20 2.10
N ASN A 27 15.84 -30.22 1.38
CA ASN A 27 14.53 -30.29 0.74
C ASN A 27 14.60 -30.68 -0.75
N GLY A 28 15.76 -31.12 -1.25
CA GLY A 28 15.92 -31.58 -2.63
C GLY A 28 15.96 -30.47 -3.68
N LEU A 29 16.20 -29.22 -3.28
CA LEU A 29 16.25 -28.06 -4.17
C LEU A 29 17.67 -27.48 -4.27
N GLY A 30 18.07 -27.07 -5.48
CA GLY A 30 19.24 -26.20 -5.67
C GLY A 30 18.87 -24.73 -5.50
N SER A 31 19.85 -23.88 -5.17
CA SER A 31 19.63 -22.43 -5.02
C SER A 31 19.05 -21.79 -6.28
N SER A 32 19.53 -22.20 -7.46
CA SER A 32 19.03 -21.71 -8.73
C SER A 32 17.57 -22.12 -8.98
N ASP A 33 17.17 -23.31 -8.56
CA ASP A 33 15.78 -23.78 -8.74
C ASP A 33 14.83 -23.06 -7.78
N ALA A 34 15.27 -22.83 -6.54
CA ALA A 34 14.52 -22.01 -5.60
C ALA A 34 14.30 -20.57 -6.13
N ILE A 35 15.33 -19.96 -6.71
CA ILE A 35 15.22 -18.62 -7.30
C ILE A 35 14.29 -18.64 -8.52
N ARG A 36 14.39 -19.63 -9.41
CA ARG A 36 13.49 -19.76 -10.56
C ARG A 36 12.04 -19.97 -10.13
N ALA A 37 11.81 -20.80 -9.10
CA ALA A 37 10.49 -21.01 -8.53
C ALA A 37 9.92 -19.71 -7.95
N LEU A 38 10.73 -18.91 -7.25
CA LEU A 38 10.33 -17.59 -6.78
C LEU A 38 9.96 -16.66 -7.94
N TRP A 39 10.77 -16.56 -8.98
CA TRP A 39 10.46 -15.72 -10.15
C TRP A 39 9.19 -16.18 -10.87
N THR A 40 8.98 -17.50 -10.97
CA THR A 40 7.76 -18.08 -11.53
C THR A 40 6.55 -17.67 -10.70
N TYR A 41 6.62 -17.82 -9.37
CA TYR A 41 5.57 -17.39 -8.45
C TYR A 41 5.23 -15.91 -8.62
N LEU A 42 6.24 -15.03 -8.67
CA LEU A 42 6.02 -13.59 -8.83
C LEU A 42 5.28 -13.26 -10.14
N VAL A 43 5.65 -13.93 -11.24
CA VAL A 43 5.01 -13.74 -12.54
C VAL A 43 3.58 -14.30 -12.55
N GLU A 44 3.37 -15.49 -12.01
CA GLU A 44 2.05 -16.15 -12.01
C GLU A 44 1.05 -15.45 -11.09
N HIS A 45 1.50 -15.01 -9.92
CA HIS A 45 0.62 -14.46 -8.89
C HIS A 45 0.58 -12.93 -8.85
N GLN A 46 1.51 -12.25 -9.54
CA GLN A 46 1.62 -10.78 -9.54
C GLN A 46 1.64 -10.18 -8.12
N THR A 47 2.17 -10.92 -7.15
CA THR A 47 2.22 -10.54 -5.73
C THR A 47 3.51 -11.04 -5.10
N LEU A 48 3.98 -10.33 -4.08
CA LEU A 48 5.09 -10.79 -3.25
C LEU A 48 4.62 -11.96 -2.35
N PRO A 49 5.48 -12.95 -2.09
CA PRO A 49 5.25 -13.91 -1.02
C PRO A 49 5.11 -13.20 0.33
N GLY A 50 4.29 -13.73 1.24
CA GLY A 50 3.97 -13.09 2.52
C GLY A 50 5.20 -12.66 3.34
N PHE A 51 6.23 -13.50 3.41
CA PHE A 51 7.46 -13.22 4.16
C PHE A 51 8.25 -12.00 3.64
N MET A 52 7.98 -11.52 2.42
CA MET A 52 8.59 -10.32 1.85
C MET A 52 7.79 -9.04 2.13
N VAL A 53 6.54 -9.15 2.56
CA VAL A 53 5.63 -8.04 2.82
C VAL A 53 5.74 -7.55 4.26
N GLU A 54 6.00 -8.47 5.20
CA GLU A 54 6.08 -8.21 6.64
C GLU A 54 7.18 -7.19 7.01
N ASP A 55 8.21 -7.05 6.18
CA ASP A 55 9.32 -6.09 6.37
C ASP A 55 9.12 -4.75 5.62
N ARG A 56 8.07 -4.64 4.78
CA ARG A 56 7.82 -3.46 3.93
C ARG A 56 6.56 -2.66 4.31
N CYS A 57 5.80 -3.12 5.31
CA CYS A 57 4.51 -2.53 5.65
C CYS A 57 4.60 -1.21 6.46
N GLU A 58 5.80 -0.75 6.82
CA GLU A 58 6.03 0.48 7.60
C GLU A 58 6.78 1.54 6.74
N ALA A 59 6.20 2.05 5.65
CA ALA A 59 6.56 3.39 5.14
C ALA A 59 5.69 3.97 4.00
N PRO A 60 5.48 3.35 2.83
CA PRO A 60 5.07 4.17 1.66
C PRO A 60 3.56 4.34 1.50
N ARG A 61 2.73 3.52 2.17
CA ARG A 61 1.25 3.61 2.05
C ARG A 61 0.65 4.69 2.94
N ALA A 62 1.31 5.03 4.05
CA ALA A 62 0.89 6.11 4.93
C ALA A 62 1.18 7.49 4.31
N GLU A 63 2.33 7.64 3.63
CA GLU A 63 2.70 8.89 2.95
C GLU A 63 1.83 9.16 1.71
N SER A 64 1.52 8.13 0.91
CA SER A 64 0.65 8.23 -0.27
C SER A 64 -0.80 8.65 0.06
N LEU A 65 -1.30 8.30 1.26
CA LEU A 65 -2.64 8.72 1.73
C LEU A 65 -2.62 10.10 2.38
N ALA A 66 -1.51 10.50 3.00
CA ALA A 66 -1.33 11.86 3.51
C ALA A 66 -1.25 12.89 2.37
N GLU A 67 -0.63 12.53 1.24
CA GLU A 67 -0.56 13.38 0.03
C GLU A 67 -1.89 13.48 -0.74
N GLN A 68 -2.80 12.51 -0.61
CA GLN A 68 -4.10 12.54 -1.31
C GLN A 68 -5.17 13.41 -0.63
N GLY A 69 -4.79 14.15 0.41
CA GLY A 69 -5.64 15.17 1.01
C GLY A 69 -6.66 14.59 2.00
N CYS A 70 -6.85 15.32 3.09
CA CYS A 70 -7.88 15.15 4.13
C CYS A 70 -7.58 14.23 5.34
N GLY A 71 -6.40 13.61 5.46
CA GLY A 71 -6.16 12.60 6.52
C GLY A 71 -5.62 13.07 7.88
N LEU A 72 -5.11 14.30 8.04
CA LEU A 72 -4.35 14.68 9.25
C LEU A 72 -5.00 15.69 10.19
N ALA A 73 -6.08 16.36 9.78
CA ALA A 73 -6.81 17.28 10.68
C ALA A 73 -7.59 16.54 11.78
N PHE A 74 -7.97 15.28 11.56
CA PHE A 74 -8.82 14.53 12.48
C PHE A 74 -8.09 14.03 13.73
N PHE A 75 -6.85 13.56 13.58
CA PHE A 75 -6.10 12.96 14.69
C PHE A 75 -5.69 13.99 15.75
N SER A 76 -5.34 15.22 15.34
CA SER A 76 -4.97 16.31 16.25
C SER A 76 -6.15 16.82 17.10
N LEU A 77 -7.38 16.57 16.65
CA LEU A 77 -8.62 16.98 17.33
C LEU A 77 -9.29 15.81 18.08
N GLY A 78 -8.70 14.62 18.08
CA GLY A 78 -9.25 13.44 18.77
C GLY A 78 -10.52 12.88 18.13
N LEU A 79 -10.76 13.19 16.85
CA LEU A 79 -11.96 12.76 16.12
C LEU A 79 -11.67 11.45 15.37
N SER A 80 -12.59 10.49 15.51
CA SER A 80 -12.57 9.23 14.79
C SER A 80 -13.39 9.33 13.51
N ALA A 81 -13.02 8.58 12.47
CA ALA A 81 -13.85 8.44 11.26
C ALA A 81 -15.27 7.96 11.56
N ALA A 82 -15.47 7.28 12.70
CA ALA A 82 -16.78 6.85 13.17
C ALA A 82 -17.69 8.02 13.63
N ASP A 83 -17.11 9.16 14.03
CA ASP A 83 -17.87 10.35 14.45
C ASP A 83 -18.57 11.04 13.27
N PHE A 84 -18.17 10.69 12.04
CA PHE A 84 -18.73 11.20 10.78
C PHE A 84 -19.42 10.11 9.96
N ALA A 85 -19.62 8.91 10.53
CA ALA A 85 -20.43 7.91 9.87
C ALA A 85 -21.86 8.48 9.71
N PRO A 86 -22.34 8.73 8.48
CA PRO A 86 -23.69 9.21 8.30
C PRO A 86 -24.62 8.11 8.77
N ALA A 87 -25.50 8.43 9.72
CA ALA A 87 -26.74 7.69 9.85
C ALA A 87 -27.47 7.89 8.51
N GLU A 88 -27.57 6.81 7.74
CA GLU A 88 -28.16 6.70 6.41
C GLU A 88 -27.67 7.63 5.26
N SER A 89 -27.33 6.96 4.14
CA SER A 89 -27.79 7.30 2.78
C SER A 89 -26.83 7.96 1.77
N SER A 90 -26.39 7.08 0.85
CA SER A 90 -26.15 7.25 -0.59
C SER A 90 -25.03 8.18 -1.07
N ALA A 91 -24.09 7.60 -1.82
CA ALA A 91 -23.01 8.26 -2.54
C ALA A 91 -23.46 9.29 -3.60
N ASP A 92 -24.76 9.47 -3.83
CA ASP A 92 -25.31 10.41 -4.82
C ASP A 92 -25.50 11.85 -4.27
N ASN A 93 -25.28 12.11 -2.98
CA ASN A 93 -25.65 13.39 -2.35
C ASN A 93 -24.49 14.37 -2.09
N TRP A 94 -23.26 14.07 -2.53
CA TRP A 94 -22.07 14.91 -2.26
C TRP A 94 -22.15 16.31 -2.87
N GLY A 95 -22.88 16.47 -3.99
CA GLY A 95 -23.11 17.76 -4.61
C GLY A 95 -23.92 18.69 -3.71
N ALA A 96 -25.04 18.20 -3.16
CA ALA A 96 -25.92 19.02 -2.32
C ALA A 96 -25.26 19.42 -1.00
N VAL A 97 -24.47 18.51 -0.39
CA VAL A 97 -23.71 18.82 0.83
C VAL A 97 -22.68 19.91 0.58
N ARG A 98 -21.98 19.86 -0.57
CA ARG A 98 -21.02 20.89 -0.95
C ARG A 98 -21.71 22.23 -1.21
N ASP A 99 -22.84 22.21 -1.91
CA ASP A 99 -23.55 23.42 -2.29
C ASP A 99 -24.14 24.11 -1.04
N ASP A 100 -24.69 23.35 -0.09
CA ASP A 100 -25.17 23.88 1.22
C ASP A 100 -24.04 24.53 2.04
N MET A 101 -22.83 23.95 2.03
CA MET A 101 -21.67 24.57 2.69
C MET A 101 -21.25 25.90 2.06
N TYR A 102 -21.28 25.99 0.72
CA TYR A 102 -20.96 27.23 0.03
C TYR A 102 -22.04 28.30 0.24
N ASP A 103 -23.31 27.91 0.23
CA ASP A 103 -24.43 28.81 0.50
C ASP A 103 -24.38 29.37 1.93
N ALA A 104 -24.08 28.52 2.92
CA ALA A 104 -23.90 28.97 4.31
C ALA A 104 -22.71 29.92 4.47
N MET A 105 -21.59 29.66 3.77
CA MET A 105 -20.42 30.53 3.80
C MET A 105 -20.71 31.89 3.15
N ILE A 106 -21.37 31.90 1.98
CA ILE A 106 -21.75 33.13 1.27
C ILE A 106 -22.73 33.94 2.11
N ALA A 107 -23.76 33.31 2.70
CA ALA A 107 -24.70 33.98 3.58
C ALA A 107 -24.01 34.64 4.79
N GLY A 108 -22.99 33.98 5.35
CA GLY A 108 -22.17 34.55 6.42
C GLY A 108 -21.36 35.78 6.00
N ILE A 109 -20.82 35.78 4.78
CA ILE A 109 -20.11 36.93 4.21
C ILE A 109 -21.09 38.08 3.94
N GLU A 110 -22.24 37.79 3.37
CA GLU A 110 -23.27 38.80 3.06
C GLU A 110 -23.86 39.43 4.33
N ALA A 111 -24.07 38.64 5.39
CA ALA A 111 -24.51 39.13 6.69
C ALA A 111 -23.50 40.08 7.36
N ASN A 112 -22.20 39.91 7.06
CA ASN A 112 -21.12 40.71 7.64
C ASN A 112 -20.77 41.96 6.79
N CYS A 113 -21.38 42.11 5.61
CA CYS A 113 -21.24 43.27 4.73
C CYS A 113 -22.41 44.26 4.83
N ARG A 114 -23.28 44.12 5.83
CA ARG A 114 -24.32 45.09 6.24
C ARG A 114 -23.87 45.90 7.45
#